data_AF-A0A973AXV6-F1
#
_entry.id   AF-A0A973AXV6-F1
#
_cell.length_a   1.000
_cell.length_b   1.000
_cell.length_c   1.000
_cell.angle_alpha   90.00
_cell.angle_beta   90.00
_cell.angle_gamma   90.00
#
_symmetry.space_group_name_H-M   'P 1'
#
loop_
_entity.id
_entity.type
_entity.pdbx_description
1 polymer ?
#
loop_
_entity_poly.entity_id
_entity_poly.type
_entity_poly.pdbx_seq_one_letter_code
_entity_poly.pdbx_strand_id
1 'polypeptide(L)'
;FEYFSVVEGGRFQTGTAGEGGRNSREELQKRLLAAKKIFLAVFDFKEPLKLLRLYEVEPATIWEEAARQIDESASARANVTVSERWAANKGRRIIPPQSKGAR
;
A
#
# COMPACT_ATOMS: atom_id res chain seq x y z
N PHE A 1 -3.10 -4.44 12.83
CA PHE A 1 -3.48 -3.78 11.56
C PHE A 1 -2.24 -3.11 11.01
N GLU A 2 -2.10 -3.00 9.69
CA GLU A 2 -1.07 -2.16 9.07
C GLU A 2 -1.69 -0.98 8.34
N TYR A 3 -0.91 0.08 8.22
CA TYR A 3 -1.34 1.33 7.62
C TYR A 3 -0.22 1.89 6.75
N PHE A 4 -0.57 2.24 5.51
CA PHE A 4 0.31 2.91 4.57
C PHE A 4 -0.39 4.15 4.05
N SER A 5 0.36 5.23 3.89
CA SER A 5 -0.15 6.48 3.37
C SER A 5 0.71 7.02 2.25
N VAL A 6 0.07 7.76 1.36
CA VAL A 6 0.71 8.55 0.31
C VAL A 6 -0.03 9.87 0.14
N VAL A 7 0.64 10.85 -0.43
CA VAL A 7 -0.03 11.99 -1.06
C VAL A 7 -0.60 11.59 -2.41
N GLU A 8 -1.61 12.32 -2.89
CA GLU A 8 -2.21 12.12 -4.21
C GLU A 8 -1.13 12.01 -5.31
N GLY A 9 -1.25 10.97 -6.15
CA GLY A 9 -0.26 10.66 -7.18
C GLY A 9 0.91 9.77 -6.73
N GLY A 10 1.03 9.50 -5.42
CA GLY A 10 2.06 8.62 -4.86
C GLY A 10 1.79 7.11 -5.04
N ARG A 11 2.77 6.29 -4.66
CA ARG A 11 2.68 4.82 -4.59
C ARG A 11 2.94 4.36 -3.16
N PHE A 12 2.10 3.48 -2.66
CA PHE A 12 2.23 2.91 -1.32
C PHE A 12 3.41 1.94 -1.32
N GLN A 13 4.46 2.24 -0.56
CA GLN A 13 5.55 1.29 -0.34
C GLN A 13 5.16 0.33 0.79
N THR A 14 4.81 -0.90 0.43
CA THR A 14 4.34 -1.91 1.37
C THR A 14 5.48 -2.73 1.97
N GLY A 15 6.67 -2.66 1.38
CA GLY A 15 7.87 -3.28 1.92
C GLY A 15 9.07 -3.22 0.98
N THR A 16 10.17 -3.80 1.44
CA THR A 16 11.38 -4.06 0.65
C THR A 16 11.88 -5.44 1.04
N ALA A 17 12.22 -6.27 0.05
CA ALA A 17 12.82 -7.59 0.25
C ALA A 17 14.16 -7.70 -0.50
N GLY A 18 15.14 -8.44 0.06
CA GLY A 18 16.44 -8.72 -0.58
C GLY A 18 17.66 -8.22 0.18
N GLU A 19 18.86 -8.29 -0.43
CA GLU A 19 20.13 -7.87 0.19
C GLU A 19 20.11 -6.38 0.56
N GLY A 20 20.42 -6.08 1.82
CA GLY A 20 20.31 -4.72 2.37
C GLY A 20 18.87 -4.19 2.48
N GLY A 21 17.86 -5.05 2.28
CA GLY A 21 16.47 -4.79 2.60
C GLY A 21 16.23 -4.82 4.11
N ARG A 22 15.22 -4.09 4.59
CA ARG A 22 14.83 -4.12 6.01
C ARG A 22 14.24 -5.46 6.46
N ASN A 23 13.74 -6.28 5.53
CA ASN A 23 13.11 -7.57 5.82
C ASN A 23 13.55 -8.62 4.77
N SER A 24 13.71 -9.87 5.20
CA SER A 24 13.68 -11.02 4.30
C SER A 24 12.28 -11.19 3.68
N ARG A 25 12.18 -12.03 2.63
CA ARG A 25 10.87 -12.40 2.04
C ARG A 25 9.92 -12.94 3.11
N GLU A 26 10.42 -13.82 3.98
CA GLU A 26 9.62 -14.47 5.03
C GLU A 26 9.20 -13.49 6.11
N GLU A 27 10.08 -12.55 6.49
CA GLU A 27 9.76 -11.50 7.46
C GLU A 27 8.68 -10.56 6.92
N LEU A 28 8.78 -10.16 5.65
CA LEU A 28 7.77 -9.35 4.99
C LEU A 28 6.43 -10.10 4.92
N GLN A 29 6.45 -11.38 4.53
CA GLN A 29 5.27 -12.24 4.51
C GLN A 29 4.62 -12.33 5.89
N LYS A 30 5.39 -12.69 6.92
CA LYS A 30 4.91 -12.85 8.28
C LYS A 30 4.29 -11.56 8.80
N ARG A 31 4.94 -10.42 8.56
CA ARG A 31 4.43 -9.10 8.98
C ARG A 31 3.10 -8.77 8.31
N LEU A 32 3.04 -8.89 6.98
CA LEU A 32 1.81 -8.59 6.23
C LEU A 32 0.68 -9.53 6.66
N LEU A 33 0.91 -10.85 6.66
CA LEU A 33 -0.13 -11.84 6.98
C LEU A 33 -0.55 -11.85 8.46
N ALA A 34 0.29 -11.38 9.38
CA ALA A 34 -0.10 -11.19 10.79
C ALA A 34 -1.05 -10.00 11.00
N ALA A 35 -1.18 -9.10 10.03
CA ALA A 35 -2.12 -7.99 10.12
C ALA A 35 -3.56 -8.50 10.01
N LYS A 36 -4.47 -7.97 10.83
CA LYS A 36 -5.91 -8.26 10.69
C LYS A 36 -6.53 -7.66 9.42
N LYS A 37 -6.10 -6.44 9.05
CA LYS A 37 -6.38 -5.72 7.80
C LYS A 37 -5.24 -4.76 7.50
N ILE A 38 -5.17 -4.33 6.24
CA ILE A 38 -4.24 -3.31 5.76
C ILE A 38 -5.05 -2.11 5.25
N PHE A 39 -4.65 -0.92 5.69
CA PHE A 39 -5.28 0.34 5.27
C PHE A 39 -4.34 1.14 4.38
N LEU A 40 -4.85 1.62 3.25
CA LEU A 40 -4.14 2.45 2.29
C LEU A 40 -4.81 3.82 2.21
N ALA A 41 -4.16 4.86 2.71
CA ALA A 41 -4.68 6.22 2.81
C ALA A 41 -4.04 7.17 1.79
N VAL A 42 -4.87 7.92 1.07
CA VAL A 42 -4.40 8.97 0.14
C VAL A 42 -4.78 10.34 0.70
N PHE A 43 -3.78 11.18 0.90
CA PHE A 43 -3.92 12.55 1.37
C PHE A 43 -3.81 13.56 0.23
N ASP A 44 -4.42 14.73 0.42
CA ASP A 44 -4.30 15.85 -0.50
C ASP A 44 -2.87 16.40 -0.47
N PHE A 45 -2.29 16.67 -1.64
CA PHE A 45 -0.93 17.21 -1.75
C PHE A 45 -0.86 18.67 -1.24
N LYS A 46 -1.91 19.45 -1.44
CA LYS A 46 -1.98 20.87 -1.04
C LYS A 46 -2.44 21.03 0.41
N GLU A 47 -3.20 20.08 0.92
CA GLU A 47 -3.70 20.04 2.30
C GLU A 47 -3.30 18.70 2.96
N PRO A 48 -2.05 18.50 3.44
CA PRO A 48 -1.53 17.18 3.84
C PRO A 48 -2.30 16.44 4.94
N LEU A 49 -3.12 17.14 5.72
CA LEU A 49 -3.98 16.54 6.75
C LEU A 49 -5.36 16.12 6.22
N LYS A 50 -5.69 16.46 4.98
CA LYS A 50 -6.96 16.16 4.34
C LYS A 50 -6.89 14.78 3.70
N LEU A 51 -7.55 13.82 4.33
CA LEU A 51 -7.71 12.46 3.81
C LEU A 51 -8.71 12.46 2.65
N LEU A 52 -8.24 12.18 1.44
CA LEU A 52 -9.08 12.11 0.24
C LEU A 52 -9.76 10.75 0.09
N ARG A 53 -8.99 9.68 0.36
CA ARG A 53 -9.38 8.30 0.09
C ARG A 53 -8.79 7.37 1.14
N LEU A 54 -9.55 6.36 1.53
CA LEU A 54 -9.11 5.28 2.40
C LEU A 54 -9.61 3.95 1.84
N TYR A 55 -8.68 3.02 1.63
CA TYR A 55 -8.97 1.67 1.18
C TYR A 55 -8.61 0.68 2.28
N GLU A 56 -9.46 -0.31 2.49
CA GLU A 56 -9.19 -1.49 3.29
C GLU A 56 -8.88 -2.65 2.34
N VAL A 57 -7.77 -3.34 2.56
CA VAL A 57 -7.31 -4.45 1.74
C VAL A 57 -7.03 -5.65 2.62
N GLU A 58 -7.36 -6.84 2.11
CA GLU A 58 -6.96 -8.08 2.78
C GLU A 58 -5.43 -8.22 2.81
N PRO A 59 -4.86 -8.67 3.93
CA PRO A 59 -3.42 -8.91 4.04
C PRO A 59 -2.89 -9.88 2.97
N ALA A 60 -3.65 -10.95 2.69
CA ALA A 60 -3.31 -11.93 1.67
C ALA A 60 -3.18 -11.29 0.28
N THR A 61 -4.08 -10.38 -0.07
CA THR A 61 -4.08 -9.69 -1.38
C THR A 61 -2.87 -8.77 -1.56
N ILE A 62 -2.44 -8.09 -0.49
CA ILE A 62 -1.20 -7.30 -0.51
C ILE A 62 0.01 -8.23 -0.63
N TRP A 63 0.01 -9.36 0.08
CA TRP A 63 1.10 -10.33 0.01
C TRP A 63 1.23 -10.96 -1.38
N GLU A 64 0.13 -11.34 -2.03
CA GLU A 64 0.15 -11.89 -3.39
C GLU A 64 0.81 -10.92 -4.39
N GLU A 65 0.46 -9.65 -4.33
CA GLU A 65 1.08 -8.61 -5.17
C GLU A 65 2.55 -8.38 -4.79
N ALA A 66 2.88 -8.45 -3.49
CA ALA A 66 4.25 -8.36 -3.01
C ALA A 66 5.12 -9.51 -3.52
N ALA A 67 4.64 -10.74 -3.39
CA ALA A 67 5.30 -11.93 -3.86
C ALA A 67 5.50 -11.85 -5.38
N ARG A 68 4.48 -11.47 -6.14
CA ARG A 68 4.57 -11.26 -7.60
C ARG A 68 5.69 -10.27 -7.97
N GLN A 69 5.75 -9.12 -7.31
CA GLN A 69 6.80 -8.12 -7.56
C GLN A 69 8.20 -8.59 -7.16
N ILE A 70 8.32 -9.39 -6.10
CA ILE A 70 9.59 -9.98 -5.68
C ILE A 70 10.04 -11.04 -6.68
N ASP A 71 9.13 -11.91 -7.12
CA ASP A 71 9.40 -13.00 -8.06
C ASP A 71 9.78 -12.47 -9.46
N GLU A 72 9.18 -11.36 -9.89
CA GLU A 72 9.51 -10.68 -11.14
C GLU A 72 10.76 -9.78 -11.04
N SER A 73 11.27 -9.53 -9.84
CA SER A 73 12.42 -8.65 -9.66
C SER A 73 13.71 -9.35 -10.06
N ALA A 74 14.39 -8.82 -11.08
CA ALA A 74 15.75 -9.21 -11.41
C ALA A 74 16.81 -8.61 -10.45
N SER A 75 16.39 -7.77 -9.50
CA SER A 75 17.28 -7.05 -8.60
C SER A 75 17.50 -7.81 -7.29
N ALA A 76 18.71 -7.71 -6.75
CA ALA A 76 19.03 -8.22 -5.40
C ALA A 76 18.18 -7.56 -4.30
N ARG A 77 17.53 -6.43 -4.59
CA ARG A 77 16.60 -5.70 -3.73
C ARG A 77 15.33 -5.32 -4.51
N ALA A 78 14.19 -5.78 -4.02
CA ALA A 78 12.87 -5.47 -4.58
C ALA A 78 12.11 -4.51 -3.65
N ASN A 79 11.74 -3.33 -4.16
CA ASN A 79 10.80 -2.45 -3.47
C ASN A 79 9.39 -2.82 -3.89
N VAL A 80 8.58 -3.24 -2.92
CA VAL A 80 7.19 -3.61 -3.17
C VAL A 80 6.33 -2.36 -3.06
N THR A 81 5.62 -2.03 -4.13
CA THR A 81 4.73 -0.87 -4.14
C THR A 81 3.38 -1.19 -4.75
N VAL A 82 2.31 -0.60 -4.22
CA VAL A 82 0.98 -0.63 -4.84
C VAL A 82 0.51 0.78 -5.18
N SER A 83 -0.21 0.93 -6.29
CA SER A 83 -0.76 2.22 -6.70
C SER A 83 -2.13 2.46 -6.08
N GLU A 84 -2.60 3.71 -6.07
CA GLU A 84 -3.99 4.02 -5.73
C GLU A 84 -4.98 3.25 -6.62
N ARG A 85 -4.69 3.14 -7.92
CA ARG A 85 -5.52 2.39 -8.86
C ARG A 85 -5.63 0.92 -8.49
N TRP A 86 -4.53 0.32 -8.07
CA TRP A 86 -4.51 -1.06 -7.58
C TRP A 86 -5.36 -1.18 -6.30
N ALA A 87 -5.21 -0.25 -5.35
CA ALA A 87 -5.99 -0.22 -4.12
C ALA A 87 -7.50 -0.06 -4.38
N ALA A 88 -7.87 0.75 -5.35
CA ALA A 88 -9.27 0.92 -5.77
C ALA A 88 -9.87 -0.32 -6.44
N ASN A 89 -9.06 -1.15 -7.10
CA ASN A 89 -9.50 -2.37 -7.76
C ASN A 89 -9.55 -3.57 -6.79
N LYS A 90 -8.56 -3.67 -5.90
CA LYS A 90 -8.38 -4.84 -5.02
C LYS A 90 -8.91 -4.64 -3.60
N GLY A 91 -9.09 -3.40 -3.18
CA GLY A 91 -9.56 -3.04 -1.85
C GLY A 91 -11.01 -2.60 -1.83
N ARG A 92 -11.56 -2.54 -0.61
CA ARG A 92 -12.83 -1.89 -0.32
C ARG A 92 -12.57 -0.43 0.03
N ARG A 93 -13.17 0.49 -0.70
CA ARG A 93 -13.14 1.93 -0.35
C ARG A 93 -14.00 2.19 0.88
N ILE A 94 -13.41 2.77 1.92
CA ILE A 94 -14.07 3.08 3.20
C ILE A 94 -14.58 4.52 3.22
N ILE A 95 -13.77 5.47 2.73
CA ILE A 95 -14.13 6.88 2.69
C ILE A 95 -14.47 7.28 1.25
N PRO A 96 -15.70 7.77 0.98
CA PRO A 96 -16.08 8.31 -0.32
C PRO A 96 -15.27 9.58 -0.63
N PRO A 97 -15.10 9.95 -1.90
CA PRO A 97 -14.36 11.15 -2.25
C PRO A 97 -15.10 12.34 -1.63
N GLN A 98 -14.43 13.10 -0.78
CA GLN A 98 -15.01 14.37 -0.36
C GLN A 98 -15.14 15.23 -1.61
N SER A 99 -16.38 15.61 -1.95
CA SER A 99 -16.65 16.57 -3.01
C SER A 99 -15.74 17.76 -2.80
N LYS A 100 -14.95 18.14 -3.81
CA LYS A 100 -14.23 19.42 -3.80
C LYS A 100 -15.30 20.47 -3.57
N GLY A 101 -15.39 20.99 -2.35
CA GLY A 101 -16.28 22.10 -2.05
C GLY A 101 -15.97 23.19 -3.06
N ALA A 102 -16.99 23.61 -3.81
CA ALA A 102 -16.92 24.79 -4.63
C ALA A 102 -16.38 25.92 -3.74
N ARG A 103 -15.17 26.37 -4.04
CA ARG A 103 -14.66 27.66 -3.58
C ARG A 103 -14.70 28.59 -4.78
#